data_AF-A0A4Q1KHZ4-F1
#
_entry.id   AF-A0A4Q1KHZ4-F1
#
_cell.length_a   1.000
_cell.length_b   1.000
_cell.length_c   1.000
_cell.angle_alpha   90.00
_cell.angle_beta   90.00
_cell.angle_gamma   90.00
#
_symmetry.space_group_name_H-M   'P 1'
#
loop_
_entity.id
_entity.type
_entity.pdbx_description
1 polymer ?
#
loop_
_entity_poly.entity_id
_entity_poly.type
_entity_poly.pdbx_seq_one_letter_code
_entity_poly.pdbx_strand_id
1 'polypeptide(L)'
;MKTPYDPVVRIGKRDVERLRDALRQEMVRVSGLVHEAAKLAQHVREECRLAELDATLRTDGWVRARKAQAEQIAQQRVDAETGLNQLREQALTAYGKLRAAEKTASAYLDKARAEAERKAQAEADDYDTARRLLKSKRRERLTRSIGAQEQADAA
;
A
#
# COMPACT_ATOMS: atom_id res chain seq x y z
N MET A 1 8.64 13.41 11.32
CA MET A 1 8.37 12.65 12.56
C MET A 1 8.37 11.19 12.22
N LYS A 2 9.04 10.35 13.02
CA LYS A 2 8.88 8.89 12.95
C LYS A 2 7.60 8.52 13.70
N THR A 3 6.77 7.66 13.14
CA THR A 3 5.60 7.13 13.84
C THR A 3 5.92 5.78 14.46
N PRO A 4 5.27 5.38 15.57
CA PRO A 4 5.37 4.02 16.10
C PRO A 4 4.96 2.93 15.09
N TYR A 5 4.21 3.30 14.05
CA TYR A 5 3.71 2.41 13.00
C TYR A 5 4.68 2.24 11.83
N ASP A 6 5.76 3.03 11.75
CA ASP A 6 6.73 2.98 10.66
C ASP A 6 7.32 1.58 10.40
N PRO A 7 7.65 0.77 11.42
CA PRO A 7 8.13 -0.60 11.20
C PRO A 7 7.11 -1.49 10.50
N VAL A 8 5.83 -1.39 10.88
CA VAL A 8 4.73 -2.18 10.32
C VAL A 8 4.48 -1.78 8.87
N VAL A 9 4.45 -0.47 8.59
CA VAL A 9 4.30 0.06 7.22
C VAL A 9 5.46 -0.40 6.33
N ARG A 10 6.70 -0.38 6.84
CA ARG A 10 7.88 -0.82 6.10
C ARG A 10 7.83 -2.31 5.78
N ILE A 11 7.44 -3.14 6.74
CA ILE A 11 7.28 -4.59 6.51
C ILE A 11 6.17 -4.83 5.48
N GLY A 12 5.01 -4.19 5.65
CA GLY A 12 3.89 -4.33 4.71
C GLY A 12 4.24 -3.91 3.28
N LYS A 13 5.05 -2.85 3.10
CA LYS A 13 5.55 -2.45 1.77
C LYS A 13 6.42 -3.53 1.13
N ARG A 14 7.35 -4.11 1.89
CA ARG A 14 8.20 -5.21 1.41
C ARG A 14 7.39 -6.45 1.05
N ASP A 15 6.37 -6.77 1.84
CA ASP A 15 5.51 -7.92 1.56
C ASP A 15 4.68 -7.71 0.29
N VAL A 16 4.14 -6.50 0.08
CA VAL A 16 3.45 -6.15 -1.18
C VAL A 16 4.39 -6.19 -2.38
N GLU A 17 5.64 -5.70 -2.23
CA GLU A 17 6.65 -5.78 -3.29
C GLU A 17 6.98 -7.22 -3.66
N ARG A 18 7.20 -8.10 -2.66
CA ARG A 18 7.43 -9.53 -2.88
C ARG A 18 6.27 -10.20 -3.60
N LEU A 19 5.04 -9.92 -3.18
CA LEU A 19 3.84 -10.48 -3.81
C LEU A 19 3.66 -9.98 -5.25
N ARG A 20 3.97 -8.72 -5.53
CA ARG A 20 3.97 -8.17 -6.89
C ARG A 20 4.97 -8.91 -7.78
N ASP A 21 6.16 -9.17 -7.28
CA ASP A 21 7.20 -9.83 -8.06
C ASP A 21 6.86 -11.31 -8.28
N ALA A 22 6.28 -12.00 -7.29
CA ALA A 22 5.74 -13.35 -7.43
C ALA A 22 4.60 -13.42 -8.46
N LEU A 23 3.65 -12.48 -8.42
CA LEU A 23 2.57 -12.37 -9.41
C LEU A 23 3.11 -12.19 -10.82
N ARG A 24 4.15 -11.36 -11.01
CA ARG A 24 4.79 -11.17 -12.32
C ARG A 24 5.43 -12.47 -12.83
N GLN A 25 6.12 -13.20 -11.97
CA GLN A 25 6.74 -14.48 -12.32
C GLN A 25 5.68 -15.51 -12.74
N GLU A 26 4.60 -15.65 -11.98
CA GLU A 26 3.51 -16.57 -12.33
C GLU A 26 2.75 -16.15 -13.60
N MET A 27 2.56 -14.84 -13.84
CA MET A 27 2.01 -14.36 -15.12
C MET A 27 2.88 -14.73 -16.32
N VAL A 28 4.22 -14.62 -16.18
CA VAL A 28 5.18 -15.05 -17.21
C VAL A 28 5.13 -16.56 -17.41
N ARG A 29 4.96 -17.33 -16.34
CA ARG A 29 4.81 -18.79 -16.41
C ARG A 29 3.55 -19.18 -17.19
N VAL A 30 2.40 -18.57 -16.87
CA VAL A 30 1.14 -18.82 -17.59
C VAL A 30 1.27 -18.46 -19.07
N SER A 31 1.86 -17.31 -19.41
CA SER A 31 2.05 -16.92 -20.81
C SER A 31 3.00 -17.86 -21.55
N GLY A 32 4.05 -18.34 -20.88
CA GLY A 32 4.96 -19.37 -21.39
C GLY A 32 4.22 -20.66 -21.75
N LEU A 33 3.37 -21.17 -20.84
CA LEU A 33 2.59 -22.38 -21.08
C LEU A 33 1.55 -22.22 -22.21
N VAL A 34 0.95 -21.03 -22.35
CA VAL A 34 0.06 -20.72 -23.49
C VAL A 34 0.83 -20.78 -24.81
N HIS A 35 2.04 -20.24 -24.84
CA HIS A 35 2.91 -20.28 -26.01
C HIS A 35 3.36 -21.71 -26.35
N GLU A 36 3.73 -22.50 -25.34
CA GLU A 36 4.08 -23.91 -25.51
C GLU A 36 2.90 -24.73 -26.04
N ALA A 37 1.70 -24.51 -25.54
CA ALA A 37 0.48 -25.15 -26.07
C ALA A 37 0.25 -24.80 -27.55
N ALA A 38 0.43 -23.52 -27.92
CA ALA A 38 0.28 -23.07 -29.30
C ALA A 38 1.33 -23.69 -30.23
N LYS A 39 2.60 -23.75 -29.78
CA LYS A 39 3.68 -24.42 -30.50
C LYS A 39 3.41 -25.92 -30.68
N LEU A 40 2.99 -26.61 -29.63
CA LEU A 40 2.63 -28.02 -29.71
C LEU A 40 1.51 -28.24 -30.72
N ALA A 41 0.46 -27.41 -30.70
CA ALA A 41 -0.63 -27.50 -31.66
C ALA A 41 -0.16 -27.26 -33.10
N GLN A 42 0.78 -26.35 -33.32
CA GLN A 42 1.39 -26.13 -34.63
C GLN A 42 2.19 -27.36 -35.09
N HIS A 43 3.09 -27.89 -34.25
CA HIS A 43 3.88 -29.07 -34.58
C HIS A 43 3.00 -30.30 -34.86
N VAL A 44 1.95 -30.51 -34.07
CA VAL A 44 0.98 -31.60 -34.32
C VAL A 44 0.32 -31.46 -35.68
N ARG A 45 -0.07 -30.25 -36.10
CA ARG A 45 -0.65 -30.02 -37.43
C ARG A 45 0.34 -30.29 -38.56
N GLU A 46 1.59 -29.87 -38.40
CA GLU A 46 2.66 -30.13 -39.36
C GLU A 46 2.95 -31.63 -39.49
N GLU A 47 3.06 -32.34 -38.37
CA GLU A 47 3.30 -33.78 -38.32
C GLU A 47 2.11 -34.58 -38.90
N CYS A 48 0.87 -34.18 -38.61
CA CYS A 48 -0.32 -34.78 -39.23
C CYS A 48 -0.32 -34.62 -40.75
N ARG A 49 0.01 -33.43 -41.27
CA ARG A 49 0.09 -33.16 -42.71
C ARG A 49 1.13 -34.03 -43.41
N LEU A 50 2.24 -34.33 -42.74
CA LEU A 50 3.26 -35.25 -43.26
C LEU A 50 2.79 -36.70 -43.23
N ALA A 51 2.10 -37.11 -42.16
CA ALA A 51 1.56 -38.46 -42.04
C ALA A 51 0.46 -38.76 -43.09
N GLU A 52 -0.31 -37.75 -43.51
CA GLU A 52 -1.29 -37.88 -44.61
C GLU A 52 -0.64 -38.28 -45.95
N LEU A 53 0.66 -38.02 -46.13
CA LEU A 53 1.39 -38.36 -47.35
C LEU A 53 1.88 -39.82 -47.37
N ASP A 54 1.83 -40.54 -46.25
CA ASP A 54 2.30 -41.93 -46.13
C ASP A 54 1.35 -42.80 -45.28
N ALA A 55 0.50 -43.56 -45.96
CA ALA A 55 -0.48 -44.45 -45.34
C ALA A 55 0.14 -45.67 -44.61
N THR A 56 1.43 -45.93 -44.79
CA THR A 56 2.12 -47.06 -44.11
C THR A 56 2.62 -46.69 -42.72
N LEU A 57 2.59 -45.40 -42.36
CA LEU A 57 3.13 -44.87 -41.13
C LEU A 57 2.22 -45.16 -39.93
N ARG A 58 2.73 -45.88 -38.94
CA ARG A 58 1.96 -46.22 -37.73
C ARG A 58 1.96 -45.05 -36.74
N THR A 59 0.80 -44.41 -36.57
CA THR A 59 0.68 -43.14 -35.81
C THR A 59 0.19 -43.30 -34.37
N ASP A 60 -0.34 -44.45 -33.96
CA ASP A 60 -1.01 -44.63 -32.66
C ASP A 60 -0.16 -44.22 -31.44
N GLY A 61 1.11 -44.65 -31.42
CA GLY A 61 2.02 -44.35 -30.30
C GLY A 61 2.35 -42.85 -30.23
N TRP A 62 2.53 -42.22 -31.38
CA TRP A 62 2.78 -40.79 -31.50
C TRP A 62 1.54 -39.98 -31.05
N VAL A 63 0.33 -40.36 -31.46
CA VAL A 63 -0.92 -39.70 -31.03
C VAL A 63 -1.06 -39.76 -29.51
N ARG A 64 -0.81 -40.92 -28.89
CA ARG A 64 -0.85 -41.06 -27.44
C ARG A 64 0.17 -40.16 -26.75
N ALA A 65 1.40 -40.09 -27.25
CA ALA A 65 2.45 -39.23 -26.70
C ALA A 65 2.07 -37.75 -26.79
N ARG A 66 1.53 -37.29 -27.94
CA ARG A 66 1.08 -35.91 -28.13
C ARG A 66 -0.11 -35.54 -27.24
N LYS A 67 -1.06 -36.46 -27.05
CA LYS A 67 -2.17 -36.26 -26.09
C LYS A 67 -1.66 -36.13 -24.67
N ALA A 68 -0.78 -37.02 -24.22
CA ALA A 68 -0.18 -36.94 -22.89
C ALA A 68 0.60 -35.63 -22.68
N GLN A 69 1.34 -35.17 -23.70
CA GLN A 69 2.04 -33.88 -23.65
C GLN A 69 1.07 -32.70 -23.56
N ALA A 70 -0.03 -32.71 -24.32
CA ALA A 70 -1.06 -31.67 -24.26
C ALA A 70 -1.76 -31.65 -22.89
N GLU A 71 -2.08 -32.82 -22.34
CA GLU A 71 -2.66 -32.97 -21.00
C GLU A 71 -1.72 -32.44 -19.91
N GLN A 72 -0.42 -32.73 -20.02
CA GLN A 72 0.59 -32.22 -19.09
C GLN A 72 0.65 -30.68 -19.10
N ILE A 73 0.67 -30.06 -20.29
CA ILE A 73 0.67 -28.60 -20.41
C ILE A 73 -0.65 -28.02 -19.85
N ALA A 74 -1.78 -28.67 -20.14
CA ALA A 74 -3.09 -28.24 -19.62
C ALA A 74 -3.13 -28.30 -18.08
N GLN A 75 -2.62 -29.36 -17.47
CA GLN A 75 -2.56 -29.49 -16.02
C GLN A 75 -1.66 -28.42 -15.40
N GLN A 76 -0.46 -28.21 -15.96
CA GLN A 76 0.46 -27.17 -15.50
C GLN A 76 -0.15 -25.77 -15.61
N ARG A 77 -1.00 -25.52 -16.61
CA ARG A 77 -1.73 -24.26 -16.74
C ARG A 77 -2.77 -24.09 -15.64
N VAL A 78 -3.57 -25.12 -15.36
CA VAL A 78 -4.55 -25.07 -14.27
C VAL A 78 -3.85 -24.80 -12.94
N ASP A 79 -2.75 -25.51 -12.66
CA ASP A 79 -1.98 -25.33 -11.43
C ASP A 79 -1.42 -23.90 -11.31
N ALA A 80 -0.87 -23.36 -12.40
CA ALA A 80 -0.34 -21.99 -12.45
C ALA A 80 -1.47 -20.94 -12.30
N GLU A 81 -2.62 -21.15 -12.94
CA GLU A 81 -3.79 -20.26 -12.83
C GLU A 81 -4.36 -20.27 -11.40
N THR A 82 -4.44 -21.44 -10.76
CA THR A 82 -4.81 -21.56 -9.34
C THR A 82 -3.81 -20.85 -8.42
N GLY A 83 -2.51 -21.07 -8.62
CA GLY A 83 -1.46 -20.37 -7.86
C GLY A 83 -1.54 -18.85 -8.02
N LEU A 84 -1.82 -18.38 -9.24
CA LEU A 84 -1.99 -16.96 -9.53
C LEU A 84 -3.21 -16.36 -8.80
N ASN A 85 -4.33 -17.10 -8.74
CA ASN A 85 -5.51 -16.66 -7.98
C ASN A 85 -5.21 -16.58 -6.47
N GLN A 86 -4.51 -17.56 -5.91
CA GLN A 86 -4.08 -17.52 -4.50
C GLN A 86 -3.16 -16.31 -4.23
N LEU A 87 -2.20 -16.04 -5.12
CA LEU A 87 -1.33 -14.87 -4.98
C LEU A 87 -2.12 -13.55 -5.08
N ARG A 88 -3.16 -13.47 -5.92
CA ARG A 88 -4.04 -12.29 -6.01
C ARG A 88 -4.79 -12.06 -4.69
N GLU A 89 -5.35 -13.10 -4.10
CA GLU A 89 -6.05 -13.01 -2.80
C GLU A 89 -5.10 -12.59 -1.67
N GLN A 90 -3.90 -13.17 -1.64
CA GLN A 90 -2.84 -12.79 -0.70
C GLN A 90 -2.43 -11.33 -0.90
N ALA A 91 -2.27 -10.87 -2.14
CA ALA A 91 -1.94 -9.48 -2.47
C ALA A 91 -3.03 -8.50 -2.02
N LEU A 92 -4.31 -8.81 -2.28
CA LEU A 92 -5.44 -8.00 -1.81
C LEU A 92 -5.43 -7.87 -0.29
N THR A 93 -5.21 -8.98 0.41
CA THR A 93 -5.16 -9.03 1.87
C THR A 93 -3.98 -8.22 2.42
N ALA A 94 -2.78 -8.38 1.84
CA ALA A 94 -1.58 -7.66 2.24
C ALA A 94 -1.71 -6.15 1.99
N TYR A 95 -2.27 -5.76 0.84
CA TYR A 95 -2.52 -4.36 0.51
C TYR A 95 -3.54 -3.74 1.47
N GLY A 96 -4.62 -4.46 1.79
CA GLY A 96 -5.60 -4.02 2.77
C GLY A 96 -4.98 -3.75 4.15
N LYS A 97 -4.13 -4.68 4.63
CA LYS A 97 -3.39 -4.52 5.89
C LYS A 97 -2.43 -3.33 5.86
N LEU A 98 -1.68 -3.17 4.77
CA LEU A 98 -0.77 -2.04 4.58
C LEU A 98 -1.54 -0.70 4.60
N ARG A 99 -2.66 -0.60 3.89
CA ARG A 99 -3.48 0.61 3.86
C ARG A 99 -4.09 0.94 5.22
N ALA A 100 -4.52 -0.07 5.97
CA ALA A 100 -4.96 0.14 7.35
C ALA A 100 -3.83 0.71 8.22
N ALA A 101 -2.61 0.16 8.13
CA ALA A 101 -1.45 0.64 8.88
C ALA A 101 -1.01 2.06 8.47
N GLU A 102 -1.06 2.40 7.18
CA GLU A 102 -0.77 3.76 6.71
C GLU A 102 -1.81 4.75 7.23
N LYS A 103 -3.09 4.38 7.26
CA LYS A 103 -4.17 5.21 7.78
C LYS A 103 -4.06 5.43 9.29
N THR A 104 -3.65 4.42 10.06
CA THR A 104 -3.42 4.60 11.51
C THR A 104 -2.20 5.47 11.77
N ALA A 105 -1.14 5.32 10.97
CA ALA A 105 0.04 6.18 11.05
C ALA A 105 -0.28 7.65 10.75
N SER A 106 -1.09 7.93 9.72
CA SER A 106 -1.50 9.30 9.39
C SER A 106 -2.36 9.91 10.50
N ALA A 107 -3.35 9.16 11.01
CA ALA A 107 -4.19 9.61 12.11
C ALA A 107 -3.39 9.91 13.38
N TYR A 108 -2.31 9.17 13.65
CA TYR A 108 -1.42 9.46 14.76
C TYR A 108 -0.69 10.80 14.58
N LEU A 109 -0.17 11.07 13.37
CA LEU A 109 0.48 12.34 13.06
C LEU A 109 -0.48 13.52 13.16
N ASP A 110 -1.72 13.36 12.70
CA ASP A 110 -2.74 14.42 12.77
C ASP A 110 -3.10 14.74 14.22
N LYS A 111 -3.23 13.72 15.08
CA LYS A 111 -3.43 13.91 16.52
C LYS A 111 -2.25 14.61 17.18
N ALA A 112 -1.02 14.18 16.88
CA ALA A 112 0.18 14.79 17.43
C ALA A 112 0.33 16.27 17.00
N ARG A 113 -0.04 16.59 15.76
CA ARG A 113 -0.08 17.98 15.26
C ARG A 113 -1.14 18.80 15.97
N ALA A 114 -2.37 18.29 16.10
CA ALA A 114 -3.44 18.98 16.79
C ALA A 114 -3.10 19.25 18.27
N GLU A 115 -2.43 18.31 18.95
CA GLU A 115 -1.93 18.52 20.31
C GLU A 115 -0.85 19.60 20.39
N ALA A 116 0.08 19.62 19.44
CA ALA A 116 1.11 20.67 19.37
C ALA A 116 0.50 22.05 19.10
N GLU A 117 -0.47 22.14 18.18
CA GLU A 117 -1.20 23.38 17.88
C GLU A 117 -1.99 23.87 19.10
N ARG A 118 -2.69 22.97 19.82
CA ARG A 118 -3.40 23.33 21.05
C ARG A 118 -2.46 23.86 22.14
N LYS A 119 -1.28 23.25 22.30
CA LYS A 119 -0.27 23.74 23.25
C LYS A 119 0.24 25.13 22.85
N ALA A 120 0.58 25.32 21.58
CA ALA A 120 1.02 26.61 21.08
C ALA A 120 -0.05 27.70 21.24
N GLN A 121 -1.33 27.36 21.02
CA GLN A 121 -2.44 28.28 21.24
C GLN A 121 -2.62 28.61 22.73
N ALA A 122 -2.57 27.61 23.62
CA ALA A 122 -2.66 27.84 25.06
C ALA A 122 -1.53 28.76 25.56
N GLU A 123 -0.30 28.54 25.11
CA GLU A 123 0.83 29.43 25.42
C GLU A 123 0.59 30.86 24.90
N ALA A 124 0.10 31.02 23.68
CA ALA A 124 -0.23 32.33 23.11
C ALA A 124 -1.33 33.05 23.92
N ASP A 125 -2.37 32.33 24.34
CA ASP A 125 -3.47 32.86 25.15
C ASP A 125 -2.99 33.26 26.55
N ASP A 126 -2.08 32.49 27.15
CA ASP A 126 -1.44 32.81 28.44
C ASP A 126 -0.60 34.10 28.33
N TYR A 127 0.18 34.25 27.25
CA TYR A 127 0.94 35.48 27.00
C TYR A 127 0.04 36.70 26.80
N ASP A 128 -1.06 36.56 26.05
CA ASP A 128 -1.99 37.67 25.85
C ASP A 128 -2.72 38.03 27.16
N THR A 129 -3.12 37.03 27.95
CA THR A 129 -3.73 37.23 29.27
C THR A 129 -2.77 37.96 30.22
N ALA A 130 -1.51 37.52 30.30
CA ALA A 130 -0.48 38.19 31.09
C ALA A 130 -0.27 39.64 30.64
N ARG A 131 -0.24 39.89 29.32
CA ARG A 131 -0.11 41.24 28.76
C ARG A 131 -1.29 42.14 29.12
N ARG A 132 -2.52 41.63 29.07
CA ARG A 132 -3.74 42.37 29.47
C ARG A 132 -3.71 42.73 30.95
N LEU A 133 -3.33 41.79 31.83
CA LEU A 133 -3.18 42.04 33.27
C LEU A 133 -2.10 43.09 33.58
N LEU A 134 -0.98 43.09 32.87
CA LEU A 134 0.03 44.13 33.02
C LEU A 134 -0.48 45.51 32.59
N LYS A 135 -1.26 45.58 31.51
CA LYS A 135 -1.91 46.83 31.06
C LYS A 135 -2.94 47.33 32.07
N SER A 136 -3.76 46.45 32.65
CA SER A 136 -4.75 46.87 33.66
C SER A 136 -4.07 47.39 34.93
N LYS A 137 -3.05 46.68 35.44
CA LYS A 137 -2.26 47.14 36.60
C LYS A 137 -1.58 48.49 36.34
N ARG A 138 -1.08 48.73 35.12
CA ARG A 138 -0.52 50.05 34.75
C ARG A 138 -1.57 51.15 34.78
N ARG A 139 -2.78 50.89 34.27
CA ARG A 139 -3.91 51.84 34.31
C ARG A 139 -4.34 52.14 35.75
N GLU A 140 -4.47 51.12 36.58
CA GLU A 140 -4.80 51.28 38.01
C GLU A 140 -3.76 52.10 38.78
N ARG A 141 -2.46 51.93 38.46
CA ARG A 141 -1.40 52.76 39.06
C ARG A 141 -1.52 54.23 38.64
N LEU A 142 -1.82 54.49 37.37
CA LEU A 142 -2.00 55.85 36.83
C LEU A 142 -3.23 56.55 37.45
N THR A 143 -4.36 55.85 37.60
CA THR A 143 -5.54 56.45 38.23
C THR A 143 -5.34 56.70 39.72
N ARG A 144 -4.63 55.81 40.43
CA ARG A 144 -4.24 56.04 41.83
C ARG A 144 -3.26 57.20 42.00
N SER A 145 -2.30 57.39 41.09
CA SER A 145 -1.37 58.52 41.17
C SER A 145 -2.06 59.86 40.92
N ILE A 146 -3.01 59.91 39.97
CA ILE A 146 -3.81 61.11 39.69
C ILE A 146 -4.72 61.45 40.88
N GLY A 147 -5.44 60.47 41.44
CA GLY A 147 -6.28 60.69 42.62
C GLY A 147 -5.48 61.09 43.87
N ALA A 148 -4.24 60.61 44.02
CA ALA A 148 -3.35 61.04 45.09
C ALA A 148 -2.80 62.46 44.91
N GLN A 149 -2.59 62.91 43.66
CA GLN A 149 -2.21 64.29 43.36
C GLN A 149 -3.38 65.26 43.59
N GLU A 150 -4.60 64.90 43.18
CA GLU A 150 -5.80 65.73 43.44
C GLU A 150 -6.11 65.87 44.94
N GLN A 151 -5.81 64.86 45.76
CA GLN A 151 -5.94 64.94 47.22
C GLN A 151 -4.82 65.76 47.89
N ALA A 152 -3.63 65.81 47.28
CA ALA A 152 -2.52 66.63 47.77
C ALA A 152 -2.68 68.12 47.40
N ASP A 153 -3.31 68.42 46.26
CA ASP A 153 -3.58 69.80 45.82
C ASP A 153 -4.84 70.41 46.50
N ALA A 154 -5.66 69.58 47.14
CA ALA A 154 -6.89 70.00 47.85
C ALA A 154 -6.72 70.19 49.38
N ALA A 155 -5.51 69.94 49.91
CA ALA A 155 -5.16 70.08 51.33
C ALA A 155 -4.20 71.25 51.55
#